data_AF-A0A4R5DIM9-F1
#
_entry.id   AF-A0A4R5DIM9-F1
#
_cell.length_a   1.000
_cell.length_b   1.000
_cell.length_c   1.000
_cell.angle_alpha   90.00
_cell.angle_beta   90.00
_cell.angle_gamma   90.00
#
_symmetry.space_group_name_H-M   'P 1'
#
loop_
_entity.id
_entity.type
_entity.pdbx_description
1 polymer ?
#
loop_
_entity_poly.entity_id
_entity_poly.type
_entity_poly.pdbx_seq_one_letter_code
_entity_poly.pdbx_strand_id
1 'polypeptide(L)' 'MARTYHIRIKKDYAAALIDDLQKADAIEFISEQQIPGWQIEEVDRRIEKYKNSPELLINEDTVFKILDE' A
#
# COMPACT_ATOMS: atom_id res chain seq x y z
N MET A 1 -2.97 0.23 -25.40
CA MET A 1 -2.00 1.14 -24.74
C MET A 1 -2.80 2.17 -23.93
N ALA A 2 -2.66 2.20 -22.61
CA ALA A 2 -3.39 3.16 -21.77
C ALA A 2 -2.75 4.56 -21.93
N ARG A 3 -3.58 5.59 -22.18
CA ARG A 3 -3.14 6.99 -22.23
C ARG A 3 -3.40 7.62 -20.87
N THR A 4 -2.36 8.07 -20.18
CA THR A 4 -2.47 8.73 -18.88
C THR A 4 -2.48 10.24 -19.05
N TYR A 5 -3.52 10.92 -18.57
CA TYR A 5 -3.63 12.37 -18.58
C TYR A 5 -3.41 12.91 -17.16
N HIS A 6 -2.62 13.99 -17.04
CA HIS A 6 -2.36 14.65 -15.76
C HIS A 6 -3.03 16.01 -15.75
N ILE A 7 -3.88 16.26 -14.75
CA ILE A 7 -4.62 17.51 -14.60
C ILE A 7 -4.09 18.23 -13.36
N ARG A 8 -3.80 19.53 -13.47
CA ARG A 8 -3.39 20.37 -12.34
C ARG A 8 -4.53 21.31 -11.97
N ILE A 9 -4.99 21.23 -10.73
CA ILE A 9 -6.11 22.02 -10.20
C ILE A 9 -5.73 22.66 -8.87
N LYS A 10 -6.38 23.79 -8.54
CA LYS A 10 -6.24 24.43 -7.22
C LYS A 10 -6.88 23.54 -6.17
N LYS A 11 -6.23 23.41 -5.00
CA LYS A 11 -6.68 22.53 -3.90
C LYS A 11 -8.15 22.73 -3.53
N ASP A 12 -8.58 23.98 -3.45
CA ASP A 12 -9.93 24.34 -3.00
C ASP A 12 -11.04 23.82 -3.93
N TYR A 13 -10.70 23.53 -5.20
CA TYR A 13 -11.63 23.04 -6.21
C TYR A 13 -11.49 21.54 -6.48
N ALA A 14 -10.48 20.89 -5.89
CA ALA A 14 -10.17 19.50 -6.20
C ALA A 14 -11.29 18.55 -5.80
N ALA A 15 -11.86 18.75 -4.61
CA ALA A 15 -12.93 17.89 -4.10
C ALA A 15 -14.20 17.96 -4.97
N ALA A 16 -14.65 19.17 -5.32
CA ALA A 16 -15.83 19.36 -6.16
C ALA A 16 -15.64 18.78 -7.57
N LEU A 17 -14.45 18.98 -8.17
CA LEU A 17 -14.15 18.44 -9.48
C LEU A 17 -14.13 16.91 -9.49
N ILE A 18 -13.53 16.30 -8.46
CA ILE A 18 -13.47 14.83 -8.32
C ILE A 18 -14.88 14.26 -8.18
N ASP A 19 -15.75 14.88 -7.37
CA ASP A 19 -17.15 14.48 -7.19
C ASP A 19 -17.95 14.59 -8.51
N ASP A 20 -17.77 15.68 -9.26
CA ASP A 20 -18.42 15.86 -10.56
C ASP A 20 -17.94 14.85 -11.60
N LEU A 21 -16.63 14.55 -11.63
CA LEU A 21 -16.07 13.53 -12.52
C LEU A 21 -16.57 12.12 -12.18
N GLN A 22 -16.77 11.83 -10.88
CA GLN A 22 -17.36 10.58 -10.45
C GLN A 22 -18.83 10.46 -10.87
N LYS A 23 -19.62 11.54 -10.71
CA LYS A 23 -21.04 11.56 -11.17
C LYS A 23 -21.19 11.45 -12.68
N ALA A 24 -20.22 11.96 -13.44
CA ALA A 24 -20.17 11.87 -14.89
C ALA A 24 -19.66 10.51 -15.41
N ASP A 25 -19.38 9.55 -14.51
CA ASP A 25 -18.80 8.24 -14.83
C ASP A 25 -17.47 8.36 -15.61
N ALA A 26 -16.73 9.45 -15.35
CA ALA A 26 -15.49 9.76 -16.04
C ALA A 26 -14.24 9.23 -15.31
N ILE A 27 -14.37 8.95 -14.01
CA ILE A 27 -13.32 8.39 -13.17
C ILE A 27 -13.89 7.37 -12.19
N GLU A 28 -13.11 6.36 -11.87
CA GLU A 28 -13.38 5.43 -10.78
C GLU A 28 -12.29 5.56 -9.73
N PHE A 29 -12.67 5.55 -8.45
CA PHE A 29 -11.71 5.36 -7.39
C PHE A 29 -11.27 3.91 -7.40
N ILE A 30 -10.05 3.68 -7.84
CA ILE A 30 -9.39 2.39 -7.61
C ILE A 30 -9.14 2.34 -6.10
N SER A 31 -9.93 1.53 -5.38
CA SER A 31 -9.61 1.25 -3.98
C SER A 31 -8.20 0.67 -3.95
N GLU A 32 -7.41 1.03 -2.92
CA GLU A 32 -6.22 0.26 -2.63
C GLU A 32 -6.61 -1.22 -2.63
N GLN A 33 -5.87 -2.05 -3.36
CA GLN A 33 -6.13 -3.48 -3.42
C GLN A 33 -6.26 -3.97 -1.99
N GLN A 34 -7.43 -4.48 -1.61
CA GLN A 34 -7.63 -5.02 -0.28
C GLN A 34 -6.55 -6.07 -0.05
N ILE A 35 -5.66 -5.80 0.90
CA ILE A 35 -4.62 -6.73 1.32
C ILE A 35 -5.37 -8.03 1.71
N PRO A 36 -5.10 -9.15 1.03
CA PRO A 36 -5.76 -10.41 1.36
C PRO A 36 -5.62 -10.74 2.84
N GLY A 37 -6.70 -11.21 3.48
CA GLY A 37 -6.72 -11.46 4.93
C GLY A 37 -5.58 -12.33 5.44
N TRP A 38 -5.16 -13.33 4.65
CA TRP A 38 -4.03 -14.20 5.00
C TRP A 38 -2.69 -13.45 5.14
N GLN A 39 -2.49 -12.35 4.39
CA GLN A 39 -1.28 -11.54 4.50
C GLN A 39 -1.26 -10.78 5.82
N ILE A 40 -2.42 -10.28 6.24
CA ILE A 40 -2.59 -9.58 7.52
C ILE A 40 -2.36 -10.57 8.67
N GLU A 41 -3.03 -11.71 8.64
CA GLU A 41 -2.91 -12.77 9.66
C GLU A 41 -1.47 -13.28 9.81
N GLU A 42 -0.75 -13.47 8.70
CA GLU A 42 0.63 -13.94 8.74
C GLU A 42 1.59 -12.89 9.32
N VAL A 43 1.36 -11.60 9.03
CA VAL A 43 2.13 -10.51 9.63
C VAL A 43 1.88 -10.45 11.14
N ASP A 44 0.63 -10.47 11.57
CA ASP A 44 0.27 -10.44 12.99
C ASP A 44 0.88 -11.62 13.76
N ARG A 45 0.80 -12.82 13.17
CA ARG A 45 1.41 -14.03 13.73
C ARG A 45 2.93 -13.89 13.90
N ARG A 46 3.61 -13.26 12.94
CA ARG A 46 5.07 -13.03 13.02
C ARG A 46 5.41 -11.99 14.08
N ILE A 47 4.63 -10.91 14.17
CA ILE A 47 4.81 -9.88 15.20
C ILE A 47 4.73 -10.50 16.59
N GLU A 48 3.68 -11.27 16.87
CA GLU A 48 3.53 -11.93 18.17
C GLU A 48 4.62 -12.99 18.41
N LYS A 49 5.06 -13.72 17.38
CA LYS A 49 6.18 -14.65 17.50
C LYS A 49 7.46 -13.95 17.97
N TYR A 50 7.85 -12.85 17.34
CA TYR A 50 9.10 -12.15 17.68
C TYR A 50 9.00 -11.31 18.95
N LYS A 51 7.79 -10.88 19.33
CA LYS A 51 7.54 -10.25 20.63
C LYS A 51 7.78 -11.21 21.79
N ASN A 52 7.38 -12.48 21.62
CA ASN A 52 7.56 -13.52 22.63
C ASN A 52 8.95 -14.19 22.57
N SER A 53 9.62 -14.13 21.41
CA SER A 53 10.97 -14.68 21.19
C SER A 53 11.84 -13.73 20.36
N PRO A 54 12.33 -12.62 20.94
CA PRO A 54 13.16 -11.64 20.23
C PRO A 54 14.49 -12.20 19.72
N GLU A 55 15.01 -13.26 20.35
CA GLU A 55 16.23 -13.96 19.96
C GLU A 55 16.15 -14.62 18.57
N LEU A 56 14.95 -14.79 18.02
CA LEU A 56 14.73 -15.30 16.67
C LEU A 56 14.93 -14.21 15.59
N LEU A 57 15.07 -12.95 15.98
CA LEU A 57 15.38 -11.87 15.05
C LEU A 57 16.83 -11.99 14.60
N ILE A 58 17.03 -11.97 13.29
CA ILE A 58 18.36 -11.89 12.68
C ILE A 58 18.81 -10.43 12.63
N ASN A 59 20.12 -10.20 12.81
CA ASN A 59 20.68 -8.86 12.67
C ASN A 59 20.68 -8.43 11.20
N GLU A 60 20.59 -7.12 11.01
CA GLU A 60 20.52 -6.47 9.71
C GLU A 60 21.72 -6.85 8.81
N ASP A 61 22.95 -6.89 9.35
CA ASP A 61 24.13 -7.28 8.57
C ASP A 61 24.05 -8.72 8.02
N THR A 62 23.37 -9.63 8.73
CA THR A 62 23.18 -11.02 8.25
C THR A 62 22.10 -11.06 7.18
N VAL A 63 21.05 -10.25 7.29
CA VAL A 63 20.00 -10.13 6.26
C VAL A 63 20.62 -9.69 4.94
N PHE A 64 21.41 -8.62 4.94
CA PHE A 64 22.00 -8.09 3.71
C PHE A 64 22.99 -9.07 3.06
N LYS A 65 23.77 -9.81 3.86
CA LYS A 65 24.63 -10.87 3.33
C LYS A 65 23.85 -12.00 2.63
N ILE A 66 22.68 -12.37 3.15
CA ILE A 66 21.83 -13.41 2.55
C ILE A 66 21.18 -12.91 1.24
N LEU A 67 20.89 -11.61 1.14
CA LEU A 67 20.22 -11.02 -0.03
C LEU A 67 21.19 -10.68 -1.17
N ASP A 68 22.47 -10.50 -0.86
CA ASP A 68 23.54 -10.21 -1.83
C ASP A 68 24.17 -11.49 -2.44
N GLU A 69 23.77 -12.69 -1.99
CA GLU A 69 24.14 -14.01 -2.55
C GLU A 69 23.15 -14.49 -3.63
#